data_AF-A0A3Q9J3V6-F1
#
_entry.id   AF-A0A3Q9J3V6-F1
#
_cell.length_a   1.000
_cell.length_b   1.000
_cell.length_c   1.000
_cell.angle_alpha   90.00
_cell.angle_beta   90.00
_cell.angle_gamma   90.00
#
_symmetry.space_group_name_H-M   'P 1'
#
loop_
_entity.id
_entity.type
_entity.pdbx_description
1 polymer ?
#
loop_
_entity_poly.entity_id
_entity_poly.type
_entity_poly.pdbx_seq_one_letter_code
_entity_poly.pdbx_strand_id
1 'polypeptide(L)'
;MTEVGGEKAELTLPALATGEIIPADRMPPQTPAAAWIDAHELAILTWGSSTCVPASGALETVNAKEGIIRLEPSANEVCTMDLVPQITFVPAEGIEDDAVLTLEGFVDADGAAAVVTAVR
;
A
#
# COMPACT_ATOMS: atom_id res chain seq x y z
N MET A 1 -6.84 11.70 -5.98
CA MET A 1 -6.04 12.33 -7.05
C MET A 1 -4.86 12.99 -6.36
N THR A 2 -3.66 12.47 -6.58
CA THR A 2 -2.44 13.10 -6.09
C THR A 2 -1.70 13.57 -7.34
N GLU A 3 -1.51 14.88 -7.47
CA GLU A 3 -0.75 15.45 -8.59
C GLU A 3 0.66 15.78 -8.10
N VAL A 4 1.66 15.14 -8.70
CA VAL A 4 3.06 15.52 -8.61
C VAL A 4 3.58 15.64 -10.05
N GLY A 5 4.20 16.76 -10.41
CA GLY A 5 4.83 16.93 -11.72
C GLY A 5 3.92 17.03 -12.96
N GLY A 6 2.59 16.96 -12.81
CA GLY A 6 1.65 16.99 -13.94
C GLY A 6 1.32 15.61 -14.52
N GLU A 7 1.82 14.54 -13.92
CA GLU A 7 1.41 13.16 -14.20
C GLU A 7 0.29 12.75 -13.24
N LYS A 8 -0.73 12.06 -13.77
CA LYS A 8 -1.87 11.56 -13.00
C LYS A 8 -1.70 10.07 -12.79
N ALA A 9 -1.46 9.65 -11.56
CA ALA A 9 -1.56 8.25 -11.16
C ALA A 9 -2.97 7.98 -10.60
N GLU A 10 -3.70 7.06 -11.23
CA GLU A 10 -4.98 6.57 -10.73
C GLU A 10 -4.77 5.26 -9.97
N LEU A 11 -4.59 5.37 -8.65
CA LEU A 11 -4.66 4.21 -7.78
C LEU A 11 -6.13 3.76 -7.66
N THR A 12 -6.48 2.69 -8.38
CA THR A 12 -7.75 2.00 -8.16
C THR A 12 -7.64 1.21 -6.86
N LEU A 13 -8.19 1.76 -5.79
CA LEU A 13 -8.27 1.07 -4.50
C LEU A 13 -9.10 -0.22 -4.71
N PRO A 14 -8.61 -1.41 -4.34
CA PRO A 14 -9.30 -2.69 -4.58
C PRO A 14 -10.70 -2.75 -3.96
N ALA A 15 -10.97 -1.90 -2.97
CA ALA A 15 -12.28 -1.66 -2.38
C ALA A 15 -13.33 -1.08 -3.36
N LEU A 16 -12.92 -0.63 -4.55
CA LEU A 16 -13.76 0.02 -5.57
C LEU A 16 -13.60 -0.64 -6.93
N ALA A 17 -13.50 -1.98 -6.97
CA ALA A 17 -13.59 -2.70 -8.23
C ALA A 17 -14.84 -2.22 -8.98
N THR A 18 -14.64 -1.54 -10.11
CA THR A 18 -15.66 -0.92 -11.01
C THR A 18 -16.29 0.44 -10.63
N GLY A 19 -15.77 1.17 -9.65
CA GLY A 19 -16.27 2.52 -9.34
C GLY A 19 -17.69 2.55 -8.77
N GLU A 20 -18.17 1.39 -8.30
CA GLU A 20 -19.43 1.28 -7.56
C GLU A 20 -19.24 1.87 -6.17
N ILE A 21 -20.17 2.75 -5.74
CA ILE A 21 -20.22 3.19 -4.36
C ILE A 21 -20.68 1.99 -3.53
N ILE A 22 -19.73 1.29 -2.90
CA ILE A 22 -20.06 0.28 -1.91
C ILE A 22 -20.80 0.99 -0.77
N PRO A 23 -22.04 0.59 -0.45
CA PRO A 23 -22.79 1.17 0.66
C PRO A 23 -21.97 1.14 1.94
N ALA A 24 -22.04 2.20 2.76
CA ALA A 24 -21.20 2.34 3.95
C ALA A 24 -21.41 1.23 5.02
N ASP A 25 -22.47 0.43 4.89
CA ASP A 25 -22.75 -0.74 5.73
C ASP A 25 -21.98 -1.99 5.28
N ARG A 26 -21.26 -1.95 4.16
CA ARG A 26 -20.34 -2.99 3.70
C ARG A 26 -18.90 -2.48 3.78
N MET A 27 -18.17 -2.94 4.80
CA MET A 27 -16.73 -2.74 4.85
C MET A 27 -16.10 -3.45 3.64
N PRO A 28 -15.36 -2.74 2.77
CA PRO A 28 -14.64 -3.40 1.69
C PRO A 28 -13.57 -4.35 2.26
N PRO A 29 -13.17 -5.38 1.49
CA PRO A 29 -12.05 -6.22 1.89
C PRO A 29 -10.81 -5.35 2.13
N GLN A 30 -10.16 -5.56 3.27
CA GLN A 30 -9.00 -4.80 3.74
C GLN A 30 -7.71 -5.34 3.10
N THR A 31 -7.73 -5.46 1.78
CA THR A 31 -6.67 -6.07 0.99
C THR A 31 -5.63 -5.03 0.60
N PRO A 32 -4.37 -5.18 1.04
CA PRO A 32 -3.30 -4.26 0.67
C PRO A 32 -3.15 -4.08 -0.84
N ALA A 33 -2.66 -2.92 -1.26
CA ALA A 33 -2.41 -2.63 -2.66
C ALA A 33 -1.18 -1.75 -2.84
N ALA A 34 -0.61 -1.75 -4.04
CA ALA A 34 0.48 -0.87 -4.42
C ALA A 34 0.18 -0.22 -5.77
N ALA A 35 0.60 1.02 -5.95
CA ALA A 35 0.65 1.66 -7.25
C ALA A 35 1.92 2.51 -7.40
N TRP A 36 2.41 2.60 -8.63
CA TRP A 36 3.43 3.57 -9.00
C TRP A 36 2.80 4.97 -9.03
N ILE A 37 3.46 5.93 -8.37
CA ILE A 37 3.06 7.34 -8.45
C ILE A 37 4.03 8.15 -9.32
N ASP A 38 5.26 7.67 -9.48
CA ASP A 38 6.20 8.08 -10.53
C ASP A 38 7.12 6.91 -10.91
N ALA A 39 8.27 7.16 -11.56
CA ALA A 39 9.22 6.12 -11.99
C ALA A 39 10.04 5.48 -10.85
N HIS A 40 10.03 6.07 -9.65
CA HIS A 40 10.90 5.73 -8.53
C HIS A 40 10.16 5.69 -7.18
N GLU A 41 8.85 5.89 -7.14
CA GLU A 41 8.07 5.93 -5.90
C GLU A 41 6.75 5.14 -6.03
N LEU A 42 6.49 4.32 -5.01
CA LEU A 42 5.26 3.56 -4.84
C LEU A 42 4.38 4.18 -3.76
N ALA A 43 3.07 4.19 -3.97
CA ALA A 43 2.07 4.35 -2.94
C ALA A 43 1.59 2.97 -2.46
N ILE A 44 1.82 2.65 -1.19
CA ILE A 44 1.38 1.41 -0.56
C ILE A 44 0.15 1.68 0.28
N LEU A 45 -0.95 0.99 -0.01
CA LEU A 45 -2.19 1.03 0.74
C LEU A 45 -2.23 -0.13 1.74
N THR A 46 -2.41 0.21 3.02
CA THR A 46 -2.67 -0.74 4.11
C THR A 46 -3.86 -0.28 4.95
N TRP A 47 -4.28 -1.10 5.92
CA TRP A 47 -5.31 -0.75 6.90
C TRP A 47 -4.71 -0.80 8.29
N GLY A 48 -4.83 0.30 9.03
CA GLY A 48 -4.29 0.43 10.38
C GLY A 48 -5.07 1.43 11.23
N SER A 49 -4.64 1.57 12.48
CA SER A 49 -5.21 2.54 13.43
C SER A 49 -5.03 3.97 12.91
N SER A 50 -6.08 4.80 12.94
CA SER A 50 -5.99 6.18 12.42
C SER A 50 -4.95 7.06 13.11
N THR A 51 -4.53 6.74 14.33
CA THR A 51 -3.46 7.46 15.04
C THR A 51 -2.08 6.83 14.92
N CYS A 52 -1.97 5.60 14.40
CA CYS A 52 -0.72 4.89 14.18
C CYS A 52 -0.49 4.64 12.70
N VAL A 53 -0.38 5.73 11.93
CA VAL A 53 0.03 5.69 10.53
C VAL A 53 1.54 5.42 10.44
N PRO A 54 1.99 4.52 9.54
CA PRO A 54 3.41 4.27 9.33
C PRO A 54 4.18 5.56 9.05
N ALA A 55 5.38 5.70 9.64
CA ALA A 55 6.19 6.90 9.52
C ALA A 55 6.90 7.01 8.16
N SER A 56 7.31 5.87 7.62
CA SER A 56 7.97 5.75 6.32
C SER A 56 7.85 4.32 5.82
N GLY A 57 8.27 4.05 4.59
CA GLY A 57 8.53 2.69 4.15
C GLY A 57 9.83 2.59 3.37
N ALA A 58 10.33 1.37 3.26
CA ALA A 58 11.57 1.04 2.57
C ALA A 58 11.36 -0.22 1.72
N LEU A 59 12.04 -0.25 0.57
CA LEU A 59 12.12 -1.41 -0.29
C LEU A 59 13.48 -2.09 -0.12
N GLU A 60 13.46 -3.38 0.16
CA GLU A 60 14.61 -4.28 -0.02
C GLU A 60 14.44 -5.04 -1.34
N THR A 61 15.31 -4.74 -2.31
CA THR A 61 15.29 -5.39 -3.62
C THR A 61 15.93 -6.78 -3.53
N VAL A 62 15.16 -7.83 -3.81
CA VAL A 62 15.68 -9.21 -3.91
C VAL A 62 16.26 -9.43 -5.30
N ASN A 63 15.50 -9.04 -6.33
CA ASN A 63 15.91 -8.98 -7.72
C ASN A 63 14.98 -8.01 -8.49
N ALA A 64 15.17 -7.87 -9.80
CA ALA A 64 14.37 -6.94 -10.60
C ALA A 64 12.85 -7.24 -10.60
N LYS A 65 12.43 -8.48 -10.32
CA LYS A 65 11.03 -8.91 -10.30
C LYS A 65 10.46 -9.13 -8.90
N GLU A 66 11.27 -9.03 -7.85
CA GLU A 66 10.87 -9.37 -6.49
C GLU A 66 11.48 -8.41 -5.47
N GLY A 67 10.66 -7.95 -4.53
CA GLY A 67 11.10 -7.06 -3.45
C GLY A 67 10.31 -7.27 -2.16
N ILE A 68 10.87 -6.76 -1.07
CA ILE A 68 10.24 -6.77 0.25
C ILE A 68 10.02 -5.32 0.69
N ILE A 69 8.80 -4.97 1.03
CA ILE A 69 8.43 -3.67 1.56
C ILE A 69 8.33 -3.76 3.06
N ARG A 70 9.09 -2.91 3.76
CA ARG A 70 8.96 -2.67 5.19
C ARG A 70 8.29 -1.33 5.43
N LEU A 71 7.25 -1.32 6.27
CA LEU A 71 6.62 -0.09 6.74
C LEU A 71 7.06 0.17 8.18
N GLU A 72 7.69 1.32 8.41
CA GLU A 72 8.21 1.68 9.71
C GLU A 72 7.06 2.13 10.63
N PRO A 73 7.01 1.64 11.88
CA PRO A 73 5.92 1.95 12.79
C PRO A 73 5.87 3.45 13.11
N SER A 74 4.67 3.90 13.48
CA SER A 74 4.49 5.27 13.97
C SER A 74 5.31 5.49 15.25
N ALA A 75 5.80 6.71 15.44
CA ALA A 75 6.33 7.14 16.75
C ALA A 75 5.21 7.30 17.80
N ASN A 76 3.94 7.27 17.38
CA ASN A 76 2.79 7.27 18.29
C ASN A 76 2.62 5.88 18.91
N GLU A 77 2.77 5.79 20.23
CA GLU A 77 2.58 4.55 20.98
C GLU A 77 1.11 4.31 21.38
N VAL A 78 0.25 5.33 21.25
CA VAL A 78 -1.17 5.24 21.60
C VAL A 78 -2.02 5.13 20.34
N CYS A 79 -2.33 3.89 19.97
CA CYS A 79 -3.21 3.60 18.85
C CYS A 79 -4.68 3.62 19.26
N THR A 80 -5.52 4.26 18.45
CA THR A 80 -6.99 4.14 18.53
C THR A 80 -7.47 2.85 17.88
N MET A 81 -8.70 2.43 18.19
CA MET A 81 -9.28 1.17 17.69
C MET A 81 -9.97 1.32 16.32
N ASP A 82 -10.07 2.53 15.78
CA ASP A 82 -10.67 2.75 14.46
C ASP A 82 -9.69 2.42 13.34
N LEU A 83 -10.10 1.48 12.49
CA LEU A 83 -9.32 0.94 11.39
C LEU A 83 -9.66 1.72 10.12
N VAL A 84 -8.64 2.34 9.52
CA VAL A 84 -8.78 3.21 8.35
C VAL A 84 -7.76 2.84 7.28
N PRO A 85 -8.05 3.13 5.99
CA PRO A 85 -7.04 3.03 4.94
C PRO A 85 -5.90 4.03 5.19
N GLN A 86 -4.66 3.57 5.04
CA GLN A 86 -3.44 4.33 5.20
C GLN A 86 -2.59 4.21 3.94
N ILE A 87 -2.03 5.32 3.47
CA ILE A 87 -1.11 5.34 2.34
C ILE A 87 0.28 5.68 2.87
N THR A 88 1.27 4.86 2.51
CA THR A 88 2.69 5.12 2.78
C THR A 88 3.44 5.15 1.46
N PHE A 89 4.22 6.21 1.24
CA PHE A 89 5.08 6.32 0.06
C PHE A 89 6.41 5.63 0.30
N VAL A 90 6.86 4.85 -0.68
CA VAL A 90 8.06 4.03 -0.60
C VAL A 90 8.92 4.28 -1.83
N PRO A 91 10.16 4.76 -1.67
CA PRO A 91 11.14 4.79 -2.74
C PRO A 91 11.38 3.38 -3.29
N ALA A 92 11.29 3.23 -4.60
CA ALA A 92 11.26 1.96 -5.30
C ALA A 92 12.27 1.96 -6.46
N GLU A 93 13.55 1.78 -6.13
CA GLU A 93 14.62 1.67 -7.11
C GLU A 93 15.04 0.20 -7.33
N GLY A 94 15.39 -0.12 -8.58
CA GLY A 94 15.96 -1.44 -8.91
C GLY A 94 14.94 -2.57 -9.05
N ILE A 95 13.65 -2.27 -9.10
CA ILE A 95 12.58 -3.21 -9.43
C ILE A 95 11.88 -2.79 -10.74
N GLU A 96 11.31 -3.75 -11.46
CA GLU A 96 10.49 -3.55 -12.64
C GLU A 96 9.04 -3.22 -12.25
N ASP A 97 8.29 -2.60 -13.17
CA ASP A 97 6.92 -2.13 -12.92
C ASP A 97 5.96 -3.26 -12.47
N ASP A 98 6.17 -4.48 -12.96
CA ASP A 98 5.37 -5.68 -12.68
C ASP A 98 5.98 -6.57 -11.56
N ALA A 99 6.92 -6.03 -10.78
CA ALA A 99 7.53 -6.77 -9.69
C ALA A 99 6.52 -7.19 -8.62
N VAL A 100 6.76 -8.36 -8.04
CA VAL A 100 6.00 -8.92 -6.93
C VAL A 100 6.61 -8.45 -5.61
N LEU A 101 5.80 -7.79 -4.79
CA LEU A 101 6.25 -7.16 -3.55
C LEU A 101 5.61 -7.85 -2.35
N THR A 102 6.44 -8.32 -1.43
CA THR A 102 5.97 -8.87 -0.15
C THR A 102 5.94 -7.78 0.91
N LEU A 103 4.81 -7.59 1.59
CA LEU A 103 4.68 -6.64 2.69
C LEU A 103 5.09 -7.31 4.01
N GLU A 104 6.24 -6.91 4.57
CA GLU A 104 6.75 -7.47 5.81
C GLU A 104 5.83 -7.16 6.99
N GLY A 105 5.45 -8.20 7.74
CA GLY A 105 4.57 -8.06 8.91
C GLY A 105 3.07 -7.97 8.59
N PHE A 106 2.69 -8.04 7.30
CA PHE A 106 1.31 -8.07 6.86
C PHE A 106 0.95 -9.47 6.35
N VAL A 107 -0.30 -9.87 6.60
CA VAL A 107 -0.85 -11.14 6.14
C VAL A 107 -2.16 -10.94 5.39
N ASP A 108 -2.48 -11.86 4.49
CA ASP A 108 -3.77 -11.92 3.82
C ASP A 108 -4.86 -12.53 4.74
N ALA A 109 -6.06 -12.72 4.18
CA ALA A 109 -7.21 -13.28 4.90
C ALA A 109 -6.98 -14.73 5.39
N ASP A 110 -6.06 -15.47 4.75
CA ASP A 110 -5.71 -16.84 5.08
C ASP A 110 -4.51 -16.91 6.05
N GLY A 111 -3.91 -15.77 6.40
CA GLY A 111 -2.75 -15.65 7.27
C GLY A 111 -1.41 -15.88 6.56
N ALA A 112 -1.39 -15.98 5.23
CA ALA A 112 -0.16 -16.02 4.46
C ALA A 112 0.42 -14.61 4.30
N ALA A 113 1.71 -14.49 3.97
CA ALA A 113 2.34 -13.18 3.77
C ALA A 113 1.59 -12.37 2.71
N ALA A 114 1.29 -11.11 3.01
CA ALA A 114 0.60 -10.24 2.07
C ALA A 114 1.53 -9.91 0.90
N VAL A 115 1.07 -10.20 -0.32
CA VAL A 115 1.80 -9.97 -1.57
C VAL A 115 0.98 -9.03 -2.45
N VAL A 116 1.65 -8.04 -3.03
CA VAL A 116 1.05 -7.06 -3.94
C VAL A 116 1.89 -6.94 -5.21
N THR A 117 1.23 -6.65 -6.32
CA THR A 117 1.88 -6.18 -7.55
C THR A 117 1.47 -4.73 -7.74
N ALA A 118 2.43 -3.85 -8.01
CA ALA A 118 2.14 -2.45 -8.21
C ALA A 118 1.41 -2.24 -9.55
N VAL A 119 0.31 -1.49 -9.52
CA VAL A 119 -0.38 -1.04 -10.73
C VAL A 119 0.19 0.30 -11.20
N ARG A 120 0.05 0.60 -12.49
CA ARG A 120 0.49 1.85 -13.12
C ARG A 120 -0.71 2.60 -13.69
#